data_AF-A0A925UZW9-F1
#
_entry.id   AF-A0A925UZW9-F1
#
_cell.length_a   1.000
_cell.length_b   1.000
_cell.length_c   1.000
_cell.angle_alpha   90.00
_cell.angle_beta   90.00
_cell.angle_gamma   90.00
#
_symmetry.space_group_name_H-M   'P 1'
#
loop_
_entity.id
_entity.type
_entity.pdbx_description
1 polymer ?
#
loop_
_entity_poly.entity_id
_entity_poly.type
_entity_poly.pdbx_seq_one_letter_code
_entity_poly.pdbx_strand_id
1 'polypeptide(L)'
;MGVVNLTPDSFFDGGKLIADDIDTPNVSVAVRRCEQLVGWGADLLDLGGESTRPGAIEVPPVRELQRVQPVIERLVRAGIAARAPISIDTRHAEVARAALEAGAAIVNDVSGLAD
;
A
#
# COMPACT_ATOMS: atom_id res chain seq x y z
N MET A 1 7.43 8.68 8.26
CA MET A 1 6.79 7.87 7.20
C MET A 1 6.92 6.40 7.55
N GLY A 2 5.81 5.70 7.75
CA GLY A 2 5.77 4.26 7.99
C GLY A 2 5.45 3.52 6.70
N VAL A 3 6.30 2.58 6.30
CA VAL A 3 6.17 1.84 5.04
C VAL A 3 5.37 0.55 5.26
N VAL A 4 4.43 0.27 4.36
CA VAL A 4 3.58 -0.92 4.35
C VAL A 4 3.60 -1.53 2.95
N ASN A 5 4.41 -2.57 2.78
CA ASN A 5 4.46 -3.34 1.54
C ASN A 5 3.34 -4.38 1.55
N LEU A 6 2.44 -4.28 0.59
CA LEU A 6 1.29 -5.17 0.40
C LEU A 6 1.62 -6.25 -0.64
N THR A 7 2.83 -6.80 -0.56
CA THR A 7 3.37 -7.79 -1.50
C THR A 7 3.59 -9.16 -0.81
N PRO A 8 3.55 -10.27 -1.57
CA PRO A 8 3.74 -11.62 -1.01
C PRO A 8 5.13 -11.86 -0.40
N ASP A 9 6.13 -11.15 -0.89
CA ASP A 9 7.52 -11.18 -0.46
C ASP A 9 7.83 -10.20 0.69
N SER A 10 6.79 -9.70 1.36
CA SER A 10 6.94 -8.85 2.54
C SER A 10 7.77 -9.57 3.62
N PHE A 11 8.95 -8.98 3.88
CA PHE A 11 9.99 -9.55 4.76
C PHE A 11 9.66 -9.39 6.26
N PHE A 12 8.74 -8.48 6.60
CA PHE A 12 8.52 -8.04 7.98
C PHE A 12 7.44 -8.84 8.73
N ASP A 13 6.59 -9.55 8.02
CA ASP A 13 5.43 -10.27 8.57
C ASP A 13 5.45 -11.78 8.28
N GLY A 14 6.34 -12.23 7.39
CA GLY A 14 6.42 -13.61 6.92
C GLY A 14 5.26 -14.00 5.99
N GLY A 15 4.71 -13.06 5.22
CA GLY A 15 3.58 -13.30 4.30
C GLY A 15 2.19 -13.29 4.96
N LYS A 16 2.08 -12.88 6.23
CA LYS A 16 0.81 -12.82 6.98
C LYS A 16 -0.16 -11.73 6.52
N LEU A 17 0.31 -10.81 5.68
CA LEU A 17 -0.45 -9.77 5.01
C LEU A 17 -1.16 -10.31 3.76
N ILE A 18 -1.11 -11.61 3.46
CA ILE A 18 -1.81 -12.23 2.32
C ILE A 18 -2.71 -13.37 2.82
N ALA A 19 -3.89 -13.51 2.21
CA ALA A 19 -4.85 -14.59 2.47
C ALA A 19 -4.37 -15.91 1.82
N ASP A 20 -5.06 -17.02 2.09
CA ASP A 20 -4.66 -18.35 1.59
C ASP A 20 -4.67 -18.49 0.05
N ASP A 21 -5.17 -17.49 -0.69
CA ASP A 21 -4.94 -17.32 -2.12
C ASP A 21 -3.77 -16.34 -2.37
N ILE A 22 -2.81 -16.76 -3.19
CA ILE A 22 -1.45 -16.23 -3.35
C ILE A 22 -1.32 -14.71 -3.67
N ASP A 23 -2.41 -13.98 -3.87
CA ASP A 23 -2.40 -12.62 -4.41
C ASP A 23 -3.35 -11.60 -3.74
N THR A 24 -4.14 -12.01 -2.73
CA THR A 24 -5.09 -11.10 -2.06
C THR A 24 -4.56 -10.63 -0.71
N PRO A 25 -4.46 -9.31 -0.45
CA PRO A 25 -4.00 -8.81 0.85
C PRO A 25 -5.00 -9.17 1.94
N ASN A 26 -4.50 -9.63 3.10
CA ASN A 26 -5.25 -9.63 4.33
C ASN A 26 -5.40 -8.18 4.83
N VAL A 27 -6.45 -7.52 4.34
CA VAL A 27 -6.77 -6.12 4.63
C VAL A 27 -6.78 -5.84 6.14
N SER A 28 -7.28 -6.78 6.95
CA SER A 28 -7.34 -6.58 8.41
C SER A 28 -5.95 -6.57 9.05
N VAL A 29 -5.02 -7.39 8.57
CA VAL A 29 -3.62 -7.37 9.03
C VAL A 29 -2.93 -6.09 8.57
N ALA A 30 -3.13 -5.68 7.32
CA ALA A 30 -2.57 -4.45 6.76
C ALA A 30 -3.00 -3.20 7.54
N VAL A 31 -4.30 -3.11 7.84
CA VAL A 31 -4.86 -2.00 8.63
C VAL A 31 -4.30 -1.99 10.05
N ARG A 32 -4.22 -3.15 10.72
CA ARG A 32 -3.59 -3.22 12.06
C ARG A 32 -2.13 -2.80 12.02
N ARG A 33 -1.39 -3.14 10.96
CA ARG A 33 0.00 -2.69 10.79
C ARG A 33 0.08 -1.18 10.65
N CYS A 34 -0.81 -0.58 9.87
CA CYS A 34 -0.91 0.88 9.74
C CYS A 34 -1.24 1.54 11.09
N GLU A 35 -2.21 1.01 11.84
CA GLU A 35 -2.56 1.50 13.18
C GLU A 35 -1.37 1.46 14.13
N GLN A 36 -0.59 0.37 14.12
CA GLN A 36 0.63 0.25 14.92
C GLN A 36 1.66 1.32 14.53
N LEU A 37 1.90 1.50 13.23
CA LEU A 37 2.84 2.52 12.75
C LEU A 37 2.43 3.92 13.19
N VAL A 38 1.14 4.27 13.06
CA VAL A 38 0.61 5.54 13.57
C VAL A 38 0.75 5.63 15.09
N GLY A 39 0.49 4.54 15.81
CA GLY A 39 0.69 4.46 17.26
C GLY A 39 2.15 4.62 17.70
N TRP A 40 3.10 4.25 16.84
CA TRP A 40 4.55 4.48 17.03
C TRP A 40 5.01 5.86 16.55
N GLY A 41 4.10 6.73 16.09
CA GLY A 41 4.41 8.10 15.68
C GLY A 41 4.69 8.28 14.20
N ALA A 42 4.22 7.39 13.32
CA ALA A 42 4.28 7.64 11.88
C ALA A 42 3.30 8.75 11.48
N ASP A 43 3.83 9.88 10.98
CA ASP A 43 3.03 11.01 10.46
C ASP A 43 2.48 10.78 9.04
N LEU A 44 2.96 9.75 8.35
CA LEU A 44 2.61 9.41 6.98
C LEU A 44 2.67 7.89 6.81
N LEU A 45 1.74 7.32 6.07
CA LEU A 45 1.74 5.90 5.70
C LEU A 45 2.05 5.77 4.21
N ASP A 46 3.04 4.98 3.84
CA ASP A 46 3.44 4.74 2.45
C ASP A 46 3.12 3.30 2.06
N LEU A 47 2.16 3.13 1.15
CA LEU A 47 1.58 1.84 0.78
C LEU A 47 2.03 1.47 -0.63
N GLY A 48 2.72 0.32 -0.77
CA GLY A 48 3.17 -0.19 -2.06
C GLY A 48 2.58 -1.56 -2.36
N GLY A 49 2.00 -1.73 -3.56
CA GLY A 49 1.45 -3.02 -4.03
C GLY A 49 2.41 -3.81 -4.93
N GLU A 50 3.52 -3.20 -5.32
CA GLU A 50 4.58 -3.76 -6.16
C GLU A 50 5.94 -3.66 -5.45
N SER A 51 6.78 -4.69 -5.61
CA SER A 51 8.13 -4.69 -5.03
C SER A 51 9.08 -4.03 -6.01
N THR A 52 9.77 -2.96 -5.59
CA THR A 52 10.80 -2.26 -6.38
C THR A 52 12.21 -2.76 -6.10
N ARG A 53 12.34 -3.92 -5.43
CA ARG A 53 13.64 -4.52 -5.11
C ARG A 53 14.35 -5.05 -6.36
N PRO A 54 15.70 -5.07 -6.40
CA PRO A 54 16.43 -5.67 -7.50
C PRO A 54 16.01 -7.12 -7.77
N GLY A 55 15.58 -7.39 -9.01
CA GLY A 55 15.13 -8.73 -9.42
C GLY A 55 13.67 -9.06 -9.08
N ALA A 56 12.89 -8.11 -8.56
CA ALA A 56 11.45 -8.27 -8.43
C ALA A 56 10.79 -8.43 -9.81
N ILE A 57 9.74 -9.24 -9.87
CA ILE A 57 8.93 -9.42 -11.07
C ILE A 57 7.88 -8.32 -11.08
N GLU A 58 7.84 -7.55 -12.15
CA GLU A 58 6.81 -6.53 -12.36
C GLU A 58 5.42 -7.17 -12.36
N VAL A 59 4.46 -6.48 -11.71
CA VAL A 59 3.07 -6.94 -11.67
C VAL A 59 2.20 -6.06 -12.55
N PRO A 60 1.18 -6.62 -13.22
CA PRO A 60 0.20 -5.80 -13.92
C PRO A 60 -0.46 -4.80 -12.96
N PRO A 61 -0.75 -3.55 -13.38
CA PRO A 61 -1.34 -2.54 -12.49
C PRO A 61 -2.66 -2.96 -11.84
N VAL A 62 -3.47 -3.76 -12.54
CA VAL A 62 -4.71 -4.34 -11.97
C VAL A 62 -4.44 -5.21 -10.74
N ARG A 63 -3.29 -5.90 -10.69
CA ARG A 63 -2.87 -6.70 -9.53
C ARG A 63 -2.39 -5.83 -8.41
N GLU A 64 -1.62 -4.80 -8.72
CA GLU A 64 -1.20 -3.79 -7.75
C GLU A 64 -2.41 -3.11 -7.09
N LEU A 65 -3.41 -2.74 -7.88
CA LEU A 65 -4.67 -2.17 -7.40
C LEU A 65 -5.44 -3.09 -6.47
N GLN A 66 -5.57 -4.37 -6.83
CA GLN A 66 -6.19 -5.39 -5.97
C GLN A 66 -5.51 -5.48 -4.59
N ARG A 67 -4.22 -5.16 -4.51
CA ARG A 67 -3.45 -5.14 -3.26
C ARG A 67 -3.65 -3.86 -2.47
N VAL A 68 -3.58 -2.69 -3.09
CA VAL A 68 -3.56 -1.41 -2.37
C VAL A 68 -4.94 -0.84 -2.08
N GLN A 69 -5.86 -0.89 -3.05
CA GLN A 69 -7.13 -0.15 -2.97
C GLN A 69 -7.99 -0.56 -1.75
N PRO A 70 -8.22 -1.85 -1.46
CA PRO A 70 -9.05 -2.25 -0.32
C PRO A 70 -8.48 -1.80 1.04
N VAL A 71 -7.16 -1.67 1.14
CA VAL A 71 -6.48 -1.20 2.35
C VAL A 71 -6.69 0.31 2.51
N ILE A 72 -6.48 1.09 1.43
CA ILE A 72 -6.68 2.54 1.44
C ILE A 72 -8.12 2.87 1.86
N GLU A 73 -9.11 2.27 1.20
CA GLU A 73 -10.53 2.51 1.51
C GLU A 73 -10.87 2.20 2.97
N ARG A 74 -10.28 1.13 3.52
CA ARG A 74 -10.51 0.74 4.92
C ARG A 74 -9.84 1.70 5.90
N LEU A 75 -8.63 2.18 5.61
CA LEU A 75 -7.93 3.17 6.44
C LEU A 75 -8.67 4.52 6.47
N VAL A 76 -9.20 4.95 5.32
CA VAL A 76 -10.03 6.15 5.21
C VAL A 76 -11.32 5.98 6.02
N ARG A 77 -12.04 4.87 5.83
CA ARG A 77 -13.28 4.58 6.56
C ARG A 77 -13.07 4.48 8.07
N ALA A 78 -11.93 3.98 8.51
CA ALA A 78 -11.57 3.87 9.93
C ALA A 78 -11.07 5.21 10.54
N GLY A 79 -10.95 6.28 9.75
CA GLY A 79 -10.42 7.57 10.21
C GLY A 79 -8.92 7.59 10.49
N ILE A 80 -8.19 6.53 10.12
CA ILE A 80 -6.73 6.44 10.32
C ILE A 80 -6.03 7.42 9.38
N ALA A 81 -6.52 7.55 8.15
CA ALA A 81 -5.98 8.48 7.15
C ALA A 81 -6.04 9.96 7.58
N ALA A 82 -6.91 10.31 8.53
CA ALA A 82 -6.97 11.66 9.10
C ALA A 82 -5.84 11.94 10.11
N ARG A 83 -5.21 10.89 10.66
CA ARG A 83 -4.10 10.99 11.61
C ARG A 83 -2.74 10.92 10.91
N ALA A 84 -2.65 10.12 9.87
CA ALA A 84 -1.48 9.99 9.02
C ALA A 84 -1.95 9.85 7.56
N PRO A 85 -1.72 10.86 6.71
CA PRO A 85 -2.10 10.80 5.30
C PRO A 85 -1.46 9.59 4.61
N ILE A 86 -2.11 9.14 3.55
CA ILE A 86 -1.67 7.98 2.77
C ILE A 86 -0.89 8.47 1.56
N SER A 87 0.33 7.97 1.41
CA SER A 87 1.13 7.98 0.19
C SER A 87 0.94 6.64 -0.52
N ILE A 88 0.72 6.67 -1.83
CA ILE A 88 0.75 5.49 -2.69
C ILE A 88 2.13 5.40 -3.35
N ASP A 89 2.87 4.33 -3.07
CA ASP A 89 4.14 3.99 -3.73
C ASP A 89 3.81 3.18 -4.99
N THR A 90 3.79 3.86 -6.13
CA THR A 90 3.48 3.25 -7.42
C THR A 90 4.10 4.05 -8.57
N ARG A 91 4.48 3.34 -9.62
CA ARG A 91 4.94 3.90 -10.90
C ARG A 91 3.85 3.95 -11.97
N HIS A 92 2.68 3.36 -11.69
CA HIS A 92 1.62 3.21 -12.67
C HIS A 92 0.57 4.31 -12.49
N ALA A 93 0.37 5.13 -13.52
CA ALA A 93 -0.54 6.28 -13.47
C ALA A 93 -1.99 5.88 -13.16
N GLU A 94 -2.42 4.70 -13.61
CA GLU A 94 -3.76 4.18 -13.30
C GLU A 94 -3.93 3.75 -11.84
N VAL A 95 -2.87 3.23 -11.21
CA VAL A 95 -2.85 2.87 -9.79
C VAL A 95 -2.88 4.14 -8.96
N ALA A 96 -2.04 5.12 -9.30
CA ALA A 96 -2.00 6.42 -8.64
C ALA A 96 -3.37 7.11 -8.67
N ARG A 97 -4.04 7.14 -9.83
CA ARG A 97 -5.37 7.73 -9.99
C ARG A 97 -6.40 7.07 -9.07
N ALA A 98 -6.52 5.75 -9.13
CA ALA A 98 -7.51 5.02 -8.33
C ALA A 98 -7.19 5.09 -6.82
N ALA A 99 -5.92 5.14 -6.44
CA ALA A 99 -5.51 5.36 -5.05
C ALA A 99 -5.93 6.75 -4.53
N LEU A 100 -5.75 7.80 -5.33
CA LEU A 100 -6.22 9.15 -4.99
C LEU A 100 -7.75 9.19 -4.86
N GLU A 101 -8.48 8.54 -5.77
CA GLU A 101 -9.95 8.40 -5.69
C GLU A 101 -10.40 7.64 -4.43
N ALA A 102 -9.62 6.64 -3.99
CA ALA A 102 -9.86 5.90 -2.76
C ALA A 102 -9.51 6.68 -1.48
N GLY A 103 -8.83 7.84 -1.62
CA GLY A 103 -8.50 8.75 -0.52
C GLY A 103 -7.02 8.79 -0.11
N ALA A 104 -6.10 8.30 -0.96
CA ALA A 104 -4.69 8.66 -0.84
C ALA A 104 -4.50 10.17 -1.07
N ALA A 105 -3.45 10.73 -0.47
CA ALA A 105 -3.16 12.17 -0.50
C ALA A 105 -1.87 12.49 -1.28
N ILE A 106 -0.96 11.52 -1.43
CA ILE A 106 0.35 11.70 -2.03
C ILE A 106 0.61 10.55 -3.01
N VAL A 107 1.21 10.85 -4.15
CA VAL A 107 1.78 9.85 -5.07
C VAL A 107 3.29 9.87 -4.90
N ASN A 108 3.86 8.72 -4.56
CA ASN A 108 5.30 8.49 -4.45
C ASN A 108 5.73 7.61 -5.64
N ASP A 109 6.16 8.26 -6.72
CA ASP A 109 6.59 7.58 -7.94
C ASP A 109 8.12 7.61 -8.07
N VAL A 110 8.74 6.46 -7.82
CA VAL A 110 10.20 6.28 -7.92
C VAL A 110 10.75 6.36 -9.35
N SER A 111 9.90 6.21 -10.37
CA SER A 111 10.28 6.33 -11.79
C SER A 111 10.43 7.80 -12.23
N GLY A 112 9.91 8.75 -11.45
CA GLY A 112 9.95 10.17 -11.77
C GLY A 112 8.87 10.61 -12.77
N LEU A 113 7.65 10.06 -12.67
CA LEU A 113 6.50 10.40 -13.52
C LEU A 113 6.74 10.06 -15.00
N ALA A 114 7.33 8.89 -15.25
CA ALA A 114 7.73 8.48 -16.60
C ALA A 114 6.63 7.78 -17.41
N ASP A 115 5.52 7.38 -16.78
CA ASP A 115 4.33 6.77 -17.40
C ASP A 115 3.39 7.82 -18.03
#